data_AF-A0A9W9VMB9-F1
#
_entry.id   AF-A0A9W9VMB9-F1
#
_cell.length_a   1.000
_cell.length_b   1.000
_cell.length_c   1.000
_cell.angle_alpha   90.00
_cell.angle_beta   90.00
_cell.angle_gamma   90.00
#
_symmetry.space_group_name_H-M   'P 1'
#
loop_
_entity.id
_entity.type
_entity.pdbx_description
1 polymer ?
#
loop_
_entity_poly.entity_id
_entity_poly.type
_entity_poly.pdbx_seq_one_letter_code
_entity_poly.pdbx_strand_id
1 'polypeptide(L)'
;MQISGLQSLKFWGGTADRNNRKKDTIIFVGAECGIDQVMVHFWRNKWPETCFWEDYEAIGAEATAAVVKAQWPCQKLQKLAHIFQEKGMSRENAINYMAELASESEERKKCAFLRLNEVESKFD
;
A
#
# COMPACT_ATOMS: atom_id res chain seq x y z
N MET A 1 5.60 30.12 -28.11
CA MET A 1 5.03 28.95 -27.40
C MET A 1 6.18 28.14 -26.85
N GLN A 2 6.45 28.26 -25.54
CA GLN A 2 7.43 27.44 -24.84
C GLN A 2 6.70 26.73 -23.72
N ILE A 3 6.76 25.40 -23.71
CA ILE A 3 6.23 24.57 -22.64
C ILE A 3 7.31 24.60 -21.55
N SER A 4 7.05 25.35 -20.49
CA SER A 4 7.90 25.43 -19.30
C SER A 4 7.95 24.07 -18.62
N GLY A 5 9.19 23.60 -18.42
CA GLY A 5 9.53 22.29 -17.90
C GLY A 5 9.04 22.02 -16.48
N LEU A 6 8.71 20.74 -16.29
CA LEU A 6 8.76 20.02 -15.03
C LEU A 6 10.05 20.31 -14.28
N GLN A 7 9.94 20.72 -13.01
CA GLN A 7 10.78 20.26 -11.90
C GLN A 7 10.38 20.99 -10.60
N SER A 8 9.53 20.36 -9.81
CA SER A 8 9.55 20.58 -8.35
C SER A 8 9.01 19.34 -7.63
N LEU A 9 9.73 18.22 -7.75
CA LEU A 9 9.67 17.20 -6.71
C LEU A 9 10.62 17.64 -5.61
N LYS A 10 10.08 18.23 -4.55
CA LYS A 10 10.83 18.54 -3.33
C LYS A 10 11.16 17.23 -2.62
N PHE A 11 12.33 16.67 -2.94
CA PHE A 11 12.97 15.62 -2.14
C PHE A 11 13.32 16.24 -0.79
N TRP A 12 12.54 15.94 0.26
CA TRP A 12 12.92 16.26 1.63
C TRP A 12 13.85 15.15 2.14
N GLY A 13 15.14 15.32 1.89
CA GLY A 13 16.20 14.61 2.60
C GLY A 13 16.26 15.12 4.03
N GLY A 14 15.42 14.57 4.92
CA GLY A 14 15.59 14.72 6.36
C GLY A 14 16.67 13.76 6.85
N THR A 15 17.78 14.30 7.33
CA THR A 15 18.81 13.55 8.07
C THR A 15 18.21 13.07 9.38
N ALA A 16 17.61 11.87 9.39
CA ALA A 16 17.16 11.23 10.60
C ALA A 16 18.36 10.68 11.37
N ASP A 17 18.60 11.30 12.52
CA ASP A 17 19.48 10.83 13.58
C ASP A 17 19.23 9.33 13.85
N ARG A 18 20.28 8.52 13.64
CA ARG A 18 20.20 7.06 13.50
C ARG A 18 20.17 6.33 14.86
N ASN A 19 20.00 7.05 15.98
CA ASN A 19 20.30 6.56 17.33
C ASN A 19 19.18 6.65 18.38
N ASN A 20 17.89 6.61 17.99
CA ASN A 20 16.83 6.31 18.95
C ASN A 20 15.60 5.69 18.27
N ARG A 21 15.68 4.41 17.88
CA ARG A 21 14.63 3.74 17.08
C ARG A 21 13.39 3.42 17.93
N LYS A 22 12.54 4.42 18.16
CA LYS A 22 11.11 4.14 18.22
C LYS A 22 10.76 3.51 16.88
N LYS A 23 10.31 2.26 16.87
CA LYS A 23 9.83 1.61 15.65
C LYS A 23 8.71 2.48 15.08
N ASP A 24 8.86 2.95 13.86
CA ASP A 24 7.81 3.71 13.19
C ASP A 24 6.55 2.84 13.10
N THR A 25 5.42 3.37 13.56
CA THR A 25 4.14 2.68 13.44
C THR A 25 3.64 2.85 12.01
N ILE A 26 3.53 1.77 11.25
CA ILE A 26 3.05 1.79 9.87
C ILE A 26 1.64 1.19 9.83
N ILE A 27 0.70 1.94 9.23
CA ILE A 27 -0.68 1.49 9.00
C ILE A 27 -0.98 1.61 7.51
N PHE A 28 -1.20 0.47 6.85
CA PHE A 28 -1.62 0.45 5.46
C PHE A 28 -3.10 0.84 5.36
N VAL A 29 -3.43 1.78 4.46
CA VAL A 29 -4.81 2.24 4.24
C VAL A 29 -5.37 1.60 2.97
N GLY A 30 -4.61 1.63 1.89
CA GLY A 30 -5.04 1.13 0.60
C GLY A 30 -3.98 1.31 -0.47
N ALA A 31 -4.30 0.83 -1.67
CA ALA A 31 -3.50 1.07 -2.85
C ALA A 31 -4.43 1.47 -4.01
N GLU A 32 -3.88 2.21 -4.97
CA GLU A 32 -4.56 2.60 -6.21
C GLU A 32 -3.65 2.48 -7.44
N CYS A 33 -4.26 2.47 -8.61
CA CYS A 33 -3.57 2.47 -9.88
C CYS A 33 -3.12 3.89 -10.23
N GLY A 34 -1.82 4.16 -10.19
CA GLY A 34 -1.21 5.36 -10.77
C GLY A 34 -1.22 5.33 -12.30
N ILE A 35 -0.49 6.26 -12.93
CA ILE A 35 -0.40 6.30 -14.40
C ILE A 35 0.28 5.04 -14.93
N ASP A 36 1.43 4.68 -14.35
CA ASP A 36 2.25 3.55 -14.77
C ASP A 36 2.78 2.71 -13.59
N GLN A 37 2.25 2.92 -12.38
CA GLN A 37 2.75 2.27 -11.16
C GLN A 37 1.63 2.10 -10.12
N VAL A 38 1.83 1.18 -9.17
CA VAL A 38 0.95 1.03 -7.99
C VAL A 38 1.31 2.10 -6.97
N MET A 39 0.34 2.91 -6.57
CA MET A 39 0.48 3.89 -5.48
C MET A 39 -0.12 3.34 -4.20
N VAL A 40 0.61 3.47 -3.10
CA VAL A 40 0.24 3.01 -1.77
C VAL A 40 -0.06 4.21 -0.88
N HIS A 41 -1.20 4.15 -0.20
CA HIS A 41 -1.61 5.10 0.83
C HIS A 41 -1.45 4.48 2.20
N PHE A 42 -0.70 5.13 3.08
CA PHE A 42 -0.41 4.60 4.41
C PHE A 42 -0.18 5.73 5.41
N TRP A 43 -0.21 5.40 6.70
CA TRP A 43 0.22 6.29 7.76
C TRP A 43 1.56 5.82 8.29
N ARG A 44 2.51 6.74 8.43
CA ARG A 44 3.72 6.54 9.22
C ARG A 44 3.61 7.41 10.46
N ASN A 45 3.53 6.76 11.62
CA ASN A 45 3.22 7.40 12.89
C ASN A 45 1.89 8.18 12.83
N LYS A 46 1.95 9.50 12.72
CA LYS A 46 0.77 10.38 12.66
C LYS A 46 0.61 11.08 11.31
N TRP A 47 1.47 10.76 10.35
CA TRP A 47 1.53 11.46 9.07
C TRP A 47 1.00 10.56 7.96
N PRO A 48 -0.02 11.02 7.20
CA PRO A 48 -0.42 10.34 5.99
C PRO A 48 0.68 10.50 4.93
N GLU A 49 1.03 9.40 4.28
CA GLU A 49 2.03 9.33 3.24
C GLU A 49 1.48 8.55 2.04
N THR A 50 1.96 8.92 0.86
CA THR A 50 1.70 8.21 -0.39
C THR A 50 3.04 7.98 -1.08
N CYS A 51 3.30 6.74 -1.50
CA CYS A 51 4.50 6.39 -2.26
C CYS A 51 4.20 5.25 -3.24
N PHE A 52 5.14 4.94 -4.12
CA PHE A 52 4.99 3.78 -5.00
C PHE A 52 5.22 2.48 -4.23
N TRP A 53 4.69 1.37 -4.77
CA TRP A 53 4.84 0.05 -4.14
C TRP A 53 6.31 -0.32 -3.87
N GLU A 54 7.22 -0.01 -4.79
CA GLU A 54 8.66 -0.27 -4.62
C GLU A 54 9.26 0.48 -3.41
N ASP A 55 8.93 1.76 -3.27
CA ASP A 55 9.36 2.57 -2.14
C ASP A 55 8.74 2.09 -0.83
N TYR A 56 7.48 1.62 -0.89
CA TYR A 56 6.77 1.06 0.25
C TYR A 56 7.40 -0.26 0.73
N GLU A 57 7.75 -1.16 -0.19
CA GLU A 57 8.47 -2.41 0.13
C GLU A 57 9.86 -2.13 0.69
N ALA A 58 10.54 -1.09 0.21
CA ALA A 58 11.86 -0.69 0.70
C ALA A 58 11.85 -0.20 2.16
N ILE A 59 10.69 0.12 2.74
CA ILE A 59 10.55 0.41 4.18
C ILE A 59 10.90 -0.81 5.03
N GLY A 60 10.64 -2.02 4.51
CA GLY A 60 10.97 -3.28 5.16
C GLY A 60 9.76 -4.09 5.62
N ALA A 61 10.04 -5.15 6.38
CA ALA A 61 9.06 -6.18 6.75
C ALA A 61 7.85 -5.63 7.53
N GLU A 62 8.03 -4.55 8.30
CA GLU A 62 6.94 -3.88 9.00
C GLU A 62 5.87 -3.32 8.06
N ALA A 63 6.27 -2.80 6.90
CA ALA A 63 5.35 -2.28 5.89
C ALA A 63 4.57 -3.42 5.23
N THR A 64 5.25 -4.49 4.80
CA THR A 64 4.60 -5.68 4.25
C THR A 64 3.62 -6.32 5.25
N ALA A 65 4.00 -6.37 6.53
CA ALA A 65 3.11 -6.87 7.59
C ALA A 65 1.87 -5.99 7.76
N ALA A 66 1.97 -4.68 7.53
CA ALA A 66 0.82 -3.77 7.58
C ALA A 66 -0.19 -4.05 6.46
N VAL A 67 0.27 -4.41 5.25
CA VAL A 67 -0.60 -4.83 4.12
C VAL A 67 -1.41 -6.08 4.50
N VAL A 68 -0.74 -7.07 5.08
CA VAL A 68 -1.37 -8.33 5.51
C VAL A 68 -2.37 -8.07 6.64
N LYS A 69 -2.02 -7.23 7.62
CA LYS A 69 -2.95 -6.82 8.69
C LYS A 69 -4.19 -6.12 8.15
N ALA A 70 -4.02 -5.26 7.15
CA ALA A 70 -5.11 -4.59 6.45
C ALA A 70 -5.93 -5.53 5.54
N GLN A 71 -5.62 -6.85 5.54
CA GLN A 71 -6.27 -7.89 4.75
C GLN A 71 -6.13 -7.73 3.24
N TRP A 72 -5.15 -6.93 2.78
CA TRP A 72 -4.87 -6.80 1.35
C TRP A 72 -4.05 -7.98 0.83
N PRO A 73 -4.31 -8.45 -0.40
CA PRO A 73 -3.57 -9.54 -1.01
C PRO A 73 -2.18 -9.06 -1.49
N CYS A 74 -1.20 -9.04 -0.57
CA CYS A 74 0.16 -8.54 -0.80
C CYS A 74 0.82 -9.13 -2.06
N GLN A 75 0.71 -10.43 -2.30
CA GLN A 75 1.28 -11.08 -3.50
C GLN A 75 0.66 -10.57 -4.80
N LYS A 76 -0.63 -10.22 -4.79
CA LYS A 76 -1.30 -9.69 -5.98
C LYS A 76 -0.91 -8.24 -6.25
N LEU A 77 -0.70 -7.44 -5.20
CA LEU A 77 -0.13 -6.08 -5.32
C LEU A 77 1.28 -6.12 -5.90
N GLN A 78 2.13 -7.02 -5.41
CA GLN A 78 3.48 -7.22 -5.92
C GLN A 78 3.47 -7.67 -7.39
N LYS A 79 2.58 -8.61 -7.74
CA LYS A 79 2.40 -9.04 -9.14
C LYS A 79 2.01 -7.88 -10.04
N LEU A 80 1.08 -7.03 -9.60
CA LEU A 80 0.66 -5.86 -10.36
C LEU A 80 1.81 -4.86 -10.54
N ALA A 81 2.58 -4.59 -9.48
CA ALA A 81 3.76 -3.73 -9.56
C ALA A 81 4.79 -4.27 -10.57
N HIS A 82 5.02 -5.57 -10.60
CA HIS A 82 5.91 -6.20 -11.57
C HIS A 82 5.41 -6.07 -13.01
N ILE A 83 4.11 -6.27 -13.24
CA ILE A 83 3.48 -6.11 -14.55
C ILE A 83 3.66 -4.68 -15.10
N PHE A 84 3.60 -3.67 -14.22
CA PHE A 84 3.89 -2.29 -14.59
C PHE A 84 5.34 -2.08 -15.03
N GLN A 85 6.30 -2.67 -14.31
CA GLN A 85 7.71 -2.64 -14.70
C GLN A 85 7.95 -3.28 -16.07
N GLU A 86 7.25 -4.37 -16.36
CA GLU A 86 7.35 -5.10 -17.64
C GLU A 86 6.53 -4.47 -18.78
N LYS A 87 5.78 -3.39 -18.51
CA LYS A 87 4.86 -2.72 -19.46
C LYS A 87 3.83 -3.66 -20.10
N GLY A 88 3.47 -4.74 -19.41
CA GLY A 88 2.69 -5.84 -19.97
C GLY A 88 1.17 -5.67 -19.93
N MET A 89 0.64 -4.66 -19.23
CA MET A 89 -0.81 -4.51 -18.99
C MET A 89 -1.32 -3.12 -19.36
N SER A 90 -2.49 -3.08 -20.00
CA SER A 90 -3.19 -1.83 -20.25
C SER A 90 -3.65 -1.18 -18.95
N ARG A 91 -3.72 0.16 -18.95
CA ARG A 91 -4.17 0.92 -17.78
C ARG A 91 -5.57 0.50 -17.30
N GLU A 92 -6.49 0.24 -18.23
CA GLU A 92 -7.84 -0.22 -17.91
C GLU A 92 -7.84 -1.56 -17.18
N ASN A 93 -7.03 -2.51 -17.64
CA ASN A 93 -6.88 -3.81 -16.99
C ASN A 93 -6.25 -3.66 -15.61
N ALA A 94 -5.27 -2.76 -15.44
CA ALA A 94 -4.65 -2.50 -14.15
C ALA A 94 -5.62 -1.86 -13.16
N ILE A 95 -6.47 -0.92 -13.61
CA ILE A 95 -7.53 -0.31 -12.80
C ILE A 95 -8.55 -1.36 -12.36
N ASN A 96 -9.04 -2.19 -13.29
CA ASN A 96 -9.98 -3.26 -12.97
C ASN A 96 -9.37 -4.27 -12.00
N TYR A 97 -8.12 -4.66 -12.21
CA TYR A 97 -7.40 -5.55 -11.31
C TYR A 97 -7.28 -4.94 -9.91
N MET A 98 -6.92 -3.65 -9.79
CA MET A 98 -6.88 -2.96 -8.50
C MET A 98 -8.24 -2.90 -7.81
N ALA A 99 -9.33 -2.70 -8.55
CA ALA A 99 -10.68 -2.72 -8.00
C ALA A 99 -11.05 -4.12 -7.46
N GLU A 100 -10.66 -5.18 -8.17
CA GLU A 100 -10.82 -6.56 -7.68
C GLU A 100 -10.02 -6.79 -6.38
N LEU A 101 -8.79 -6.31 -6.28
CA LEU A 101 -7.99 -6.43 -5.05
C LEU A 101 -8.62 -5.68 -3.87
N ALA A 102 -9.17 -4.49 -4.12
CA ALA A 102 -9.88 -3.72 -3.11
C ALA A 102 -11.13 -4.46 -2.62
N SER A 103 -11.93 -5.03 -3.54
CA SER A 103 -13.11 -5.85 -3.19
C SER A 103 -12.75 -7.07 -2.36
N GLU A 104 -11.71 -7.81 -2.78
CA GLU A 104 -11.22 -8.98 -2.05
C GLU A 104 -10.73 -8.60 -0.65
N SER A 105 -10.04 -7.46 -0.50
CA SER A 105 -9.62 -6.99 0.83
C SER A 105 -10.81 -6.73 1.74
N GLU A 106 -11.91 -6.20 1.21
CA GLU A 106 -13.11 -5.89 1.96
C GLU A 106 -13.86 -7.15 2.38
N GLU A 107 -13.95 -8.14 1.49
CA GLU A 107 -14.49 -9.46 1.82
C GLU A 107 -13.67 -10.15 2.93
N ARG A 108 -12.34 -10.10 2.83
CA ARG A 108 -11.46 -10.66 3.86
C ARG A 108 -11.65 -9.98 5.22
N LYS A 109 -11.83 -8.65 5.25
CA LYS A 109 -12.15 -7.92 6.49
C LYS A 109 -13.49 -8.36 7.07
N LYS A 110 -14.52 -8.52 6.24
CA LYS A 110 -15.84 -9.02 6.69
C LYS A 110 -15.74 -10.42 7.30
N CYS A 111 -15.05 -11.34 6.62
CA CYS A 111 -14.83 -12.69 7.15
C CYS A 111 -14.02 -12.69 8.46
N ALA A 112 -12.98 -11.84 8.56
CA ALA A 112 -12.19 -11.71 9.78
C ALA A 112 -13.05 -11.19 10.95
N PHE A 113 -13.92 -10.21 10.69
CA PHE A 113 -14.85 -9.68 11.69
C PHE A 113 -15.86 -10.73 12.18
N LEU A 114 -16.51 -11.46 11.26
CA LEU A 114 -17.46 -12.51 11.61
C LEU A 114 -16.81 -13.62 12.44
N ARG A 115 -15.58 -14.00 12.08
CA ARG A 115 -14.82 -15.03 12.81
C ARG A 115 -14.48 -14.61 14.24
N LEU A 116 -14.23 -13.33 14.49
CA LEU A 116 -14.00 -12.83 15.85
C LEU A 116 -15.28 -12.95 16.70
N ASN A 117 -16.42 -12.54 16.15
CA ASN A 117 -17.71 -12.64 16.86
C ASN A 117 -18.12 -14.09 17.15
N GLU A 118 -17.84 -15.04 16.24
CA GLU A 118 -18.10 -16.46 16.47
C GLU A 118 -17.22 -17.08 17.56
N VAL A 119 -16.01 -16.57 17.74
CA VAL A 119 -15.12 -16.99 18.82
C VAL A 119 -15.62 -16.43 20.15
N GLU A 120 -15.98 -15.15 20.21
CA GLU A 120 -16.49 -14.51 21.43
C GLU A 120 -17.80 -15.16 21.92
N SER A 121 -18.73 -15.48 21.01
CA SER A 121 -20.00 -16.14 21.36
C SER A 121 -19.84 -17.58 21.89
N LYS A 122 -18.67 -18.21 21.78
CA LYS A 122 -18.40 -19.57 22.30
C LYS A 122 -17.85 -19.59 23.72
N PHE A 123 -17.54 -18.42 24.30
CA PHE A 123 -17.01 -18.27 25.65
C PHE A 123 -18.00 -17.64 26.64
N ASP A 124 -19.22 -17.34 26.18
CA ASP A 124 -20.40 -17.00 27.01
C ASP A 124 -21.32 -18.23 27.17
#